data_AF-A0A1Q4DQ49-F1
#
_entry.id   AF-A0A1Q4DQ49-F1
#
_cell.length_a   1.000
_cell.length_b   1.000
_cell.length_c   1.000
_cell.angle_alpha   90.00
_cell.angle_beta   90.00
_cell.angle_gamma   90.00
#
_symmetry.space_group_name_H-M   'P 1'
#
loop_
_entity.id
_entity.type
_entity.pdbx_description
1 polymer ?
#
loop_
_entity_poly.entity_id
_entity_poly.type
_entity_poly.pdbx_seq_one_letter_code
_entity_poly.pdbx_strand_id
1 'polypeptide(L)'
;MTARQHQETEAIRRSGLFDPLWYLKRYPDVAATGQDPLMHYVLHGGAEGRDPHPLFDGKWYIAQYADYTVSCLSPLGHYVVEGVTKGYDPNPLFDTDWYLRQYPDIAASSLNPLHHFWTVGASHGLDPNPMFDTSWYLEKNPDVKRAGENPLAHYRTHGWREARAPHPLFDYRRHPGIKPGFSLDPLEEYLINRAASN
;
A
#
# COMPACT_ATOMS: atom_id res chain seq x y z
N MET A 1 5.85 -3.49 27.26
CA MET A 1 5.55 -2.43 26.27
C MET A 1 5.88 -1.07 26.89
N THR A 2 6.58 -0.20 26.16
CA THR A 2 6.89 1.17 26.60
C THR A 2 5.71 2.12 26.34
N ALA A 3 5.71 3.32 26.96
CA ALA A 3 4.69 4.34 26.69
C ALA A 3 4.61 4.73 25.21
N ARG A 4 5.76 4.77 24.52
CA ARG A 4 5.84 5.03 23.07
C ARG A 4 5.14 3.94 22.26
N GLN A 5 5.46 2.68 22.52
CA GLN A 5 4.83 1.54 21.83
C GLN A 5 3.32 1.52 22.05
N HIS A 6 2.84 1.93 23.23
CA HIS A 6 1.42 2.09 23.49
C HIS A 6 0.79 3.19 22.62
N GLN A 7 1.41 4.36 22.57
CA GLN A 7 0.92 5.49 21.76
C GLN A 7 0.91 5.15 20.27
N GLU A 8 1.96 4.50 19.78
CA GLU A 8 2.04 4.01 18.41
C GLU A 8 0.94 2.98 18.10
N THR A 9 0.75 2.00 18.99
CA THR A 9 -0.31 0.99 18.84
C THR A 9 -1.68 1.63 18.68
N GLU A 10 -1.98 2.64 19.50
CA GLU A 10 -3.25 3.36 19.41
C GLU A 10 -3.38 4.23 18.15
N ALA A 11 -2.28 4.85 17.69
CA ALA A 11 -2.27 5.59 16.43
C ALA A 11 -2.54 4.66 15.24
N ILE A 12 -1.86 3.52 15.16
CA ILE A 12 -2.07 2.51 14.11
C ILE A 12 -3.50 1.98 14.18
N ARG A 13 -4.01 1.64 15.37
CA ARG A 13 -5.38 1.16 15.56
C ARG A 13 -6.41 2.16 15.04
N ARG A 14 -6.26 3.44 15.36
CA ARG A 14 -7.18 4.51 14.91
C ARG A 14 -7.09 4.81 13.43
N SER A 15 -5.93 4.56 12.81
CA SER A 15 -5.76 4.76 11.36
C SER A 15 -6.59 3.80 10.51
N GLY A 16 -7.00 2.65 11.07
CA GLY A 16 -7.69 1.60 10.32
C GLY A 16 -6.83 0.91 9.26
N LEU A 17 -5.51 1.11 9.28
CA LEU A 17 -4.55 0.52 8.32
C LEU A 17 -3.89 -0.78 8.81
N PHE A 18 -4.38 -1.36 9.91
CA PHE A 18 -3.93 -2.67 10.37
C PHE A 18 -5.11 -3.62 10.44
N ASP A 19 -5.13 -4.63 9.58
CA ASP A 19 -6.12 -5.70 9.61
C ASP A 19 -5.51 -6.93 10.31
N PRO A 20 -5.93 -7.23 11.55
CA PRO A 20 -5.38 -8.34 12.32
C PRO A 20 -5.69 -9.71 11.70
N LEU A 21 -6.85 -9.88 11.06
CA LEU A 21 -7.22 -11.14 10.43
C LEU A 21 -6.41 -11.38 9.16
N TRP A 22 -6.25 -10.33 8.34
CA TRP A 22 -5.40 -10.39 7.16
C TRP A 22 -3.94 -10.65 7.53
N TYR A 23 -3.42 -9.95 8.55
CA TYR A 23 -2.04 -10.11 9.02
C TYR A 23 -1.74 -11.54 9.47
N LEU A 24 -2.63 -12.13 10.31
CA LEU A 24 -2.47 -13.51 10.76
C LEU A 24 -2.62 -14.53 9.63
N LYS A 25 -3.51 -14.28 8.66
CA LYS A 25 -3.62 -15.11 7.46
C LYS A 25 -2.35 -15.05 6.61
N ARG A 26 -1.73 -13.87 6.52
CA ARG A 26 -0.50 -13.63 5.75
C ARG A 26 0.75 -14.20 6.42
N TYR A 27 0.76 -14.24 7.76
CA TYR A 27 1.86 -14.69 8.60
C TYR A 27 1.44 -15.81 9.58
N PRO A 28 1.32 -17.06 9.09
CA PRO A 28 0.91 -18.19 9.91
C PRO A 28 1.84 -18.49 11.09
N ASP A 29 3.12 -18.09 10.96
CA ASP A 29 4.10 -18.18 12.05
C ASP A 29 3.69 -17.33 13.26
N VAL A 30 3.16 -16.12 13.01
CA VAL A 30 2.61 -15.25 14.07
C VAL A 30 1.33 -15.83 14.63
N ALA A 31 0.44 -16.33 13.77
CA ALA A 31 -0.81 -16.97 14.20
C ALA A 31 -0.55 -18.14 15.15
N ALA A 32 0.49 -18.93 14.90
CA ALA A 32 0.89 -20.05 15.76
C ALA A 32 1.36 -19.62 17.16
N THR A 33 1.82 -18.36 17.33
CA THR A 33 2.26 -17.85 18.64
C THR A 33 1.10 -17.49 19.58
N GLY A 34 -0.10 -17.25 19.04
CA GLY A 34 -1.25 -16.75 19.80
C GLY A 34 -1.10 -15.32 20.34
N GLN A 35 -0.05 -14.58 19.93
CA GLN A 35 0.14 -13.18 20.32
C GLN A 35 -0.88 -12.25 19.65
N ASP A 36 -1.16 -11.10 20.28
CA ASP A 36 -1.92 -10.03 19.63
C ASP A 36 -1.16 -9.56 18.38
N PRO A 37 -1.78 -9.59 17.19
CA PRO A 37 -1.07 -9.34 15.93
C PRO A 37 -0.57 -7.90 15.79
N LEU A 38 -1.30 -6.92 16.33
CA LEU A 38 -0.86 -5.52 16.28
C LEU A 38 0.34 -5.31 17.20
N MET A 39 0.30 -5.91 18.40
CA MET A 39 1.44 -5.92 19.31
C MET A 39 2.66 -6.59 18.68
N HIS A 40 2.47 -7.75 18.05
CA HIS A 40 3.54 -8.43 17.32
C HIS A 40 4.13 -7.52 16.23
N TYR A 41 3.28 -6.84 15.45
CA TYR A 41 3.74 -5.94 14.42
C TYR A 41 4.57 -4.78 14.97
N VAL A 42 4.08 -4.08 16.00
CA VAL A 42 4.78 -2.94 16.62
C VAL A 42 6.11 -3.37 17.26
N LEU A 43 6.17 -4.55 17.88
CA LEU A 43 7.37 -5.01 18.58
C LEU A 43 8.40 -5.69 17.66
N HIS A 44 7.95 -6.35 16.59
CA HIS A 44 8.80 -7.24 15.78
C HIS A 44 8.51 -7.09 14.29
N GLY A 45 7.26 -7.31 13.88
CA GLY A 45 6.89 -7.44 12.47
C GLY A 45 7.23 -6.24 11.60
N GLY A 46 7.13 -5.03 12.14
CA GLY A 46 7.52 -3.81 11.45
C GLY A 46 9.01 -3.77 11.13
N ALA A 47 9.88 -4.07 12.09
CA ALA A 47 11.33 -4.12 11.89
C ALA A 47 11.77 -5.26 10.95
N GLU A 48 10.98 -6.34 10.89
CA GLU A 48 11.15 -7.43 9.93
C GLU A 48 10.69 -7.07 8.50
N GLY A 49 10.12 -5.87 8.30
CA GLY A 49 9.57 -5.43 7.02
C GLY A 49 8.31 -6.19 6.61
N ARG A 50 7.53 -6.70 7.58
CA ARG A 50 6.24 -7.34 7.27
C ARG A 50 5.24 -6.30 6.78
N ASP A 51 4.39 -6.70 5.85
CA ASP A 51 3.28 -5.91 5.35
C ASP A 51 2.17 -5.96 6.42
N PRO A 52 1.69 -4.83 6.95
CA PRO A 52 0.55 -4.77 7.87
C PRO A 52 -0.80 -4.74 7.14
N HIS A 53 -0.78 -4.46 5.83
CA HIS A 53 -1.94 -4.20 4.99
C HIS A 53 -1.65 -4.53 3.51
N PRO A 54 -2.63 -4.96 2.70
CA PRO A 54 -2.43 -5.27 1.28
C PRO A 54 -1.81 -4.16 0.43
N LEU A 55 -2.03 -2.91 0.83
CA LEU A 55 -1.51 -1.70 0.16
C LEU A 55 -0.39 -1.01 0.93
N PHE A 56 0.27 -1.70 1.87
CA PHE A 56 1.46 -1.18 2.54
C PHE A 56 2.60 -2.17 2.35
N ASP A 57 3.70 -1.71 1.75
CA ASP A 57 4.88 -2.53 1.51
C ASP A 57 5.94 -2.23 2.57
N GLY A 58 6.05 -3.11 3.57
CA GLY A 58 6.92 -2.88 4.72
C GLY A 58 8.40 -2.82 4.34
N LYS A 59 8.84 -3.68 3.42
CA LYS A 59 10.25 -3.74 3.00
C LYS A 59 10.62 -2.56 2.14
N TRP A 60 9.76 -2.21 1.18
CA TRP A 60 9.98 -1.07 0.32
C TRP A 60 10.00 0.23 1.12
N TYR A 61 9.06 0.41 2.06
CA TYR A 61 9.00 1.61 2.89
C TYR A 61 10.27 1.82 3.71
N ILE A 62 10.81 0.76 4.33
CA ILE A 62 12.07 0.81 5.08
C ILE A 62 13.25 1.18 4.15
N ALA A 63 13.27 0.63 2.94
CA ALA A 63 14.33 0.90 1.98
C ALA A 63 14.26 2.33 1.40
N GLN A 64 13.06 2.88 1.27
CA GLN A 64 12.81 4.17 0.64
C GLN A 64 13.09 5.37 1.56
N TYR A 65 12.68 5.29 2.83
CA TYR A 65 12.69 6.45 3.73
C TYR A 65 13.75 6.28 4.82
N ALA A 66 14.93 6.86 4.64
CA ALA A 66 16.04 6.71 5.59
C ALA A 66 15.75 7.34 6.98
N ASP A 67 14.94 8.39 7.02
CA ASP A 67 14.54 9.09 8.26
C ASP A 67 13.61 8.25 9.16
N TYR A 68 12.98 7.20 8.62
CA TYR A 68 12.29 6.18 9.40
C TYR A 68 13.16 5.66 10.56
N THR A 69 14.46 5.43 10.29
CA THR A 69 15.39 4.79 11.23
C THR A 69 15.63 5.61 12.51
N VAL A 70 15.34 6.91 12.49
CA VAL A 70 15.48 7.78 13.67
C VAL A 70 14.18 7.95 14.47
N SER A 71 13.02 7.58 13.91
CA SER A 71 11.70 7.78 14.53
C SER A 71 11.41 6.84 15.71
N CYS A 72 12.11 5.70 15.78
CA CYS A 72 11.82 4.60 16.72
C CYS A 72 10.39 4.03 16.62
N LEU A 73 9.64 4.32 15.55
CA LEU A 73 8.33 3.74 15.23
C LEU A 73 8.51 2.53 14.30
N SER A 74 7.51 1.66 14.21
CA SER A 74 7.38 0.70 13.10
C SER A 74 7.06 1.42 11.78
N PRO A 75 7.25 0.80 10.60
CA PRO A 75 7.04 1.46 9.31
C PRO A 75 5.63 2.04 9.17
N LEU A 76 4.60 1.28 9.55
CA LEU A 76 3.22 1.79 9.53
C LEU A 76 3.00 2.88 10.59
N GLY A 77 3.59 2.74 11.78
CA GLY A 77 3.55 3.77 12.81
C GLY A 77 4.11 5.09 12.30
N HIS A 78 5.29 5.05 11.67
CA HIS A 78 5.90 6.20 11.04
C HIS A 78 5.03 6.78 9.93
N TYR A 79 4.48 5.93 9.04
CA TYR A 79 3.57 6.40 7.98
C TYR A 79 2.36 7.16 8.53
N VAL A 80 1.70 6.60 9.55
CA VAL A 80 0.49 7.17 10.15
C VAL A 80 0.79 8.46 10.92
N VAL A 81 1.91 8.53 11.64
CA VAL A 81 2.22 9.67 12.54
C VAL A 81 2.94 10.80 11.80
N GLU A 82 3.80 10.49 10.84
CA GLU A 82 4.68 11.47 10.18
C GLU A 82 4.63 11.38 8.65
N GLY A 83 4.62 10.16 8.11
CA GLY A 83 4.81 9.90 6.68
C GLY A 83 3.79 10.61 5.80
N VAL A 84 2.50 10.57 6.15
CA VAL A 84 1.46 11.27 5.38
C VAL A 84 1.76 12.77 5.27
N THR A 85 2.16 13.42 6.37
CA THR A 85 2.47 14.86 6.36
C THR A 85 3.73 15.20 5.57
N LYS A 86 4.63 14.23 5.40
CA LYS A 86 5.83 14.34 4.57
C LYS A 86 5.58 13.93 3.11
N GLY A 87 4.35 13.57 2.75
CA GLY A 87 3.99 13.10 1.41
C GLY A 87 4.54 11.71 1.07
N TYR A 88 4.83 10.88 2.08
CA TYR A 88 5.42 9.56 1.86
C TYR A 88 4.39 8.59 1.27
N ASP A 89 4.86 7.73 0.40
CA ASP A 89 4.06 6.69 -0.24
C ASP A 89 4.11 5.43 0.62
N PRO A 90 3.00 4.68 0.75
CA PRO A 90 2.99 3.42 1.49
C PRO A 90 3.45 2.23 0.64
N ASN A 91 3.48 2.39 -0.68
CA ASN A 91 3.99 1.45 -1.67
C ASN A 91 4.18 2.18 -3.02
N PRO A 92 4.92 1.61 -3.99
CA PRO A 92 5.17 2.27 -5.29
C PRO A 92 3.96 2.59 -6.16
N LEU A 93 2.82 1.92 -5.91
CA LEU A 93 1.60 2.05 -6.70
C LEU A 93 0.56 2.99 -6.06
N PHE A 94 0.91 3.68 -4.97
CA PHE A 94 0.06 4.69 -4.34
C PHE A 94 0.86 5.97 -4.14
N ASP A 95 0.54 7.00 -4.93
CA ASP A 95 1.18 8.32 -4.87
C ASP A 95 0.36 9.20 -3.91
N THR A 96 0.80 9.29 -2.66
CA THR A 96 0.11 10.02 -1.58
C THR A 96 -0.12 11.48 -1.97
N ASP A 97 0.92 12.09 -2.53
CA ASP A 97 0.98 13.50 -2.81
C ASP A 97 0.09 13.86 -4.01
N TRP A 98 0.14 13.03 -5.06
CA TRP A 98 -0.76 13.15 -6.21
C TRP A 98 -2.20 12.88 -5.82
N TYR A 99 -2.46 11.85 -5.01
CA TYR A 99 -3.81 11.52 -4.55
C TYR A 99 -4.47 12.70 -3.81
N LEU A 100 -3.74 13.34 -2.90
CA LEU A 100 -4.24 14.50 -2.16
C LEU A 100 -4.42 15.75 -3.04
N ARG A 101 -3.55 15.95 -4.05
CA ARG A 101 -3.74 17.02 -5.04
C ARG A 101 -4.95 16.79 -5.93
N GLN A 102 -5.19 15.54 -6.33
CA GLN A 102 -6.29 15.16 -7.20
C GLN A 102 -7.64 15.21 -6.49
N TYR A 103 -7.66 14.91 -5.19
CA TYR A 103 -8.87 14.86 -4.36
C TYR A 103 -8.79 15.85 -3.19
N PRO A 104 -8.96 17.17 -3.45
CA PRO A 104 -8.73 18.22 -2.45
C PRO A 104 -9.66 18.13 -1.23
N ASP A 105 -10.88 17.59 -1.39
CA ASP A 105 -11.79 17.35 -0.27
C ASP A 105 -11.19 16.37 0.74
N ILE A 106 -10.38 15.40 0.27
CA ILE A 106 -9.70 14.43 1.13
C ILE A 106 -8.53 15.09 1.84
N ALA A 107 -7.76 15.93 1.14
CA ALA A 107 -6.72 16.74 1.76
C ALA A 107 -7.26 17.65 2.88
N ALA A 108 -8.49 18.17 2.73
CA ALA A 108 -9.15 18.95 3.77
C ALA A 108 -9.70 18.10 4.94
N SER A 109 -9.93 16.79 4.73
CA SER A 109 -10.67 15.94 5.67
C SER A 109 -9.88 15.37 6.85
N SER A 110 -8.58 15.65 6.98
CA SER A 110 -7.66 15.01 7.96
C SER A 110 -7.64 13.47 7.91
N LEU A 111 -8.28 12.85 6.92
CA LEU A 111 -8.27 11.41 6.73
C LEU A 111 -6.92 10.97 6.17
N ASN A 112 -6.46 9.80 6.61
CA ASN A 112 -5.30 9.17 5.99
C ASN A 112 -5.66 8.78 4.52
N PRO A 113 -4.87 9.18 3.52
CA PRO A 113 -5.21 8.98 2.10
C PRO A 113 -5.28 7.51 1.71
N LEU A 114 -4.38 6.66 2.22
CA LEU A 114 -4.42 5.22 1.97
C LEU A 114 -5.68 4.59 2.57
N HIS A 115 -6.07 5.01 3.79
CA HIS A 115 -7.29 4.53 4.43
C HIS A 115 -8.53 4.96 3.66
N HIS A 116 -8.57 6.22 3.22
CA HIS A 116 -9.67 6.74 2.41
C HIS A 116 -9.79 5.97 1.08
N PHE A 117 -8.67 5.77 0.37
CA PHE A 117 -8.67 5.00 -0.87
C PHE A 117 -9.18 3.57 -0.65
N TRP A 118 -8.69 2.90 0.40
CA TRP A 118 -9.08 1.54 0.73
C TRP A 118 -10.58 1.39 1.00
N THR A 119 -11.16 2.33 1.77
CA THR A 119 -12.55 2.22 2.28
C THR A 119 -13.60 2.84 1.35
N VAL A 120 -13.24 3.90 0.63
CA VAL A 120 -14.18 4.69 -0.19
C VAL A 120 -13.65 4.90 -1.60
N GLY A 121 -12.41 5.39 -1.74
CA GLY A 121 -11.90 5.87 -3.02
C GLY A 121 -11.94 4.80 -4.12
N ALA A 122 -11.48 3.59 -3.82
CA ALA A 122 -11.46 2.49 -4.78
C ALA A 122 -12.85 2.10 -5.30
N SER A 123 -13.89 2.07 -4.44
CA SER A 123 -15.24 1.71 -4.87
C SER A 123 -15.93 2.84 -5.66
N HIS A 124 -15.47 4.08 -5.46
CA HIS A 124 -15.91 5.26 -6.20
C HIS A 124 -15.08 5.52 -7.47
N GLY A 125 -14.16 4.62 -7.82
CA GLY A 125 -13.37 4.76 -9.05
C GLY A 125 -12.29 5.82 -8.96
N LEU A 126 -11.87 6.22 -7.76
CA LEU A 126 -10.74 7.15 -7.57
C LEU A 126 -9.43 6.42 -7.88
N ASP A 127 -8.49 7.12 -8.48
CA ASP A 127 -7.22 6.58 -8.93
C ASP A 127 -6.17 6.77 -7.82
N PRO A 128 -5.28 5.80 -7.58
CA PRO A 128 -4.23 5.89 -6.56
C PRO A 128 -2.94 6.54 -7.09
N ASN A 129 -2.78 6.61 -8.41
CA ASN A 129 -1.65 7.25 -9.11
C ASN A 129 -2.04 7.51 -10.58
N PRO A 130 -1.27 8.31 -11.35
CA PRO A 130 -1.59 8.65 -12.74
C PRO A 130 -1.64 7.49 -13.75
N MET A 131 -1.11 6.31 -13.38
CA MET A 131 -0.92 5.15 -14.25
C MET A 131 -1.71 3.93 -13.78
N PHE A 132 -2.66 4.12 -12.87
CA PHE A 132 -3.65 3.12 -12.47
C PHE A 132 -5.04 3.73 -12.58
N ASP A 133 -5.82 3.28 -13.55
CA ASP A 133 -7.20 3.71 -13.75
C ASP A 133 -8.13 2.71 -13.06
N THR A 134 -8.64 3.09 -11.89
CA THR A 134 -9.46 2.23 -11.03
C THR A 134 -10.75 1.81 -11.72
N SER A 135 -11.42 2.75 -12.39
CA SER A 135 -12.70 2.51 -13.04
C SER A 135 -12.53 1.58 -14.25
N TRP A 136 -11.53 1.85 -15.08
CA TRP A 136 -11.20 1.04 -16.23
C TRP A 136 -10.71 -0.35 -15.83
N TYR A 137 -9.91 -0.45 -14.77
CA TYR A 137 -9.46 -1.74 -14.26
C TYR A 137 -10.66 -2.61 -13.86
N LEU A 138 -11.63 -2.06 -13.12
CA LEU A 138 -12.84 -2.79 -12.75
C LEU A 138 -13.75 -3.10 -13.95
N GLU A 139 -13.77 -2.26 -14.99
CA GLU A 139 -14.49 -2.53 -16.23
C GLU A 139 -13.88 -3.72 -17.00
N LYS A 140 -12.55 -3.78 -17.11
CA LYS A 140 -11.84 -4.86 -17.81
C LYS A 140 -11.75 -6.15 -17.00
N ASN A 141 -11.96 -6.08 -15.70
CA ASN A 141 -11.85 -7.19 -14.76
C ASN A 141 -13.19 -7.37 -13.99
N PRO A 142 -14.27 -7.79 -14.69
CA PRO A 142 -15.60 -7.89 -14.08
C PRO A 142 -15.68 -8.96 -12.97
N ASP A 143 -14.76 -9.92 -12.94
CA ASP A 143 -14.59 -10.87 -11.85
C ASP A 143 -14.14 -10.18 -10.56
N VAL A 144 -13.16 -9.28 -10.63
CA VAL A 144 -12.68 -8.46 -9.49
C VAL A 144 -13.80 -7.56 -8.99
N LYS A 145 -14.49 -6.88 -9.92
CA LYS A 145 -15.65 -6.03 -9.59
C LYS A 145 -16.76 -6.80 -8.89
N ARG A 146 -17.11 -7.99 -9.40
CA ARG A 146 -18.16 -8.85 -8.81
C ARG A 146 -17.75 -9.43 -7.45
N ALA A 147 -16.47 -9.69 -7.24
CA ALA A 147 -15.94 -10.10 -5.94
C ALA A 147 -15.91 -8.96 -4.91
N GLY A 148 -16.06 -7.70 -5.36
CA GLY A 148 -15.96 -6.53 -4.50
C GLY A 148 -14.54 -6.30 -3.98
N GLU A 149 -13.52 -6.82 -4.67
CA GLU A 149 -12.13 -6.67 -4.27
C GLU A 149 -11.62 -5.25 -4.56
N ASN A 150 -10.71 -4.76 -3.70
CA ASN A 150 -10.01 -3.51 -3.97
C ASN A 150 -9.11 -3.70 -5.22
N PRO A 151 -9.28 -2.91 -6.29
CA PRO A 151 -8.63 -3.15 -7.57
C PRO A 151 -7.11 -2.99 -7.51
N LEU A 152 -6.60 -2.02 -6.76
CA LEU A 152 -5.15 -1.85 -6.59
C LEU A 152 -4.56 -3.03 -5.82
N ALA A 153 -5.26 -3.51 -4.80
CA ALA A 153 -4.83 -4.65 -3.99
C ALA A 153 -4.83 -5.93 -4.81
N HIS A 154 -5.88 -6.17 -5.60
CA HIS A 154 -5.94 -7.27 -6.55
C HIS A 154 -4.80 -7.17 -7.56
N TYR A 155 -4.54 -5.99 -8.13
CA TYR A 155 -3.46 -5.81 -9.09
C TYR A 155 -2.08 -6.13 -8.50
N ARG A 156 -1.71 -5.56 -7.33
CA ARG A 156 -0.43 -5.78 -6.65
C ARG A 156 -0.20 -7.26 -6.32
N THR A 157 -1.27 -7.98 -5.96
CA THR A 157 -1.19 -9.38 -5.50
C THR A 157 -1.30 -10.40 -6.64
N HIS A 158 -2.20 -10.18 -7.61
CA HIS A 158 -2.53 -11.13 -8.67
C HIS A 158 -2.47 -10.49 -10.06
N GLY A 159 -3.07 -9.32 -10.23
CA GLY A 159 -3.41 -8.80 -11.56
C GLY A 159 -2.22 -8.65 -12.51
N TRP A 160 -1.07 -8.17 -12.05
CA TRP A 160 0.10 -8.05 -12.93
C TRP A 160 0.65 -9.42 -13.36
N ARG A 161 0.54 -10.44 -12.49
CA ARG A 161 0.93 -11.83 -12.81
C ARG A 161 -0.05 -12.49 -13.77
N GLU A 162 -1.30 -12.02 -13.76
CA GLU A 162 -2.37 -12.45 -14.66
C GLU A 162 -2.41 -11.67 -15.98
N ALA A 163 -1.37 -10.91 -16.30
CA ALA A 163 -1.29 -10.13 -17.53
C ALA A 163 -2.40 -9.05 -17.67
N ARG A 164 -2.97 -8.57 -16.55
CA ARG A 164 -4.03 -7.53 -16.53
C ARG A 164 -3.38 -6.16 -16.52
N ALA A 165 -3.62 -5.35 -17.55
CA ALA A 165 -3.17 -3.97 -17.56
C ALA A 165 -3.88 -3.14 -16.46
N PRO A 166 -3.20 -2.17 -15.83
CA PRO A 166 -3.77 -1.25 -14.84
C PRO A 166 -4.37 0.03 -15.45
N HIS A 167 -4.03 0.36 -16.69
CA HIS A 167 -4.43 1.61 -17.35
C HIS A 167 -4.44 1.42 -18.88
N PRO A 168 -5.36 2.07 -19.64
CA PRO A 168 -5.47 1.88 -21.10
C PRO A 168 -4.20 2.24 -21.88
N LEU A 169 -3.41 3.19 -21.36
CA LEU A 169 -2.13 3.61 -21.94
C LEU A 169 -0.93 2.80 -21.43
N PHE A 170 -1.13 1.87 -20.49
CA PHE A 170 -0.08 1.05 -19.93
C PHE A 170 -0.37 -0.43 -20.20
N ASP A 171 0.00 -0.89 -21.40
CA ASP A 171 -0.02 -2.32 -21.74
C ASP A 171 1.41 -2.88 -21.71
N TYR A 172 1.84 -3.34 -20.53
CA TYR A 172 3.17 -3.91 -20.37
C TYR A 172 3.39 -5.14 -21.27
N ARG A 173 2.34 -5.82 -21.72
CA ARG A 173 2.45 -6.95 -22.68
C ARG A 173 2.99 -6.53 -24.04
N ARG A 174 2.94 -5.24 -24.37
CA ARG A 174 3.46 -4.67 -25.63
C ARG A 174 4.92 -4.21 -25.52
N HIS A 175 5.57 -4.37 -24.37
CA HIS A 175 6.99 -4.06 -24.22
C HIS A 175 7.85 -5.23 -24.76
N PRO A 176 8.58 -5.05 -25.88
CA PRO A 176 9.52 -6.04 -26.37
C PRO A 176 10.68 -6.16 -25.38
N GLY A 177 10.67 -7.23 -24.57
CA GLY A 177 11.65 -7.44 -23.51
C GLY A 177 11.10 -8.08 -22.24
N ILE A 178 9.76 -8.11 -22.07
CA ILE A 178 9.13 -8.72 -20.91
C ILE A 178 9.09 -10.25 -21.05
N LYS A 179 10.14 -10.90 -20.54
CA LYS A 179 10.22 -12.35 -20.35
C LYS A 179 9.72 -12.72 -18.95
N PRO A 180 9.26 -13.98 -18.74
CA PRO A 180 8.95 -14.49 -17.40
C PRO A 180 10.24 -14.48 -16.57
N GLY A 181 10.38 -13.52 -15.68
CA GLY A 181 11.61 -13.32 -14.92
C GLY A 181 11.74 -12.00 -14.16
N PHE A 182 10.77 -11.07 -14.25
CA PHE A 182 10.82 -9.88 -13.40
C PHE A 182 10.64 -10.24 -11.93
N SER A 183 11.57 -9.77 -11.12
CA SER A 183 11.48 -9.79 -9.66
C SER A 183 10.46 -8.78 -9.12
N LEU A 184 9.97 -7.85 -9.95
CA LEU A 184 9.09 -6.73 -9.58
C LEU A 184 7.87 -6.60 -10.51
N ASP A 185 6.85 -5.89 -10.06
CA ASP A 185 5.67 -5.50 -10.85
C ASP A 185 6.06 -4.50 -11.97
N PRO A 186 5.63 -4.70 -13.23
CA PRO A 186 5.98 -3.79 -14.33
C PRO A 186 5.54 -2.33 -14.13
N LEU A 187 4.40 -2.09 -13.49
CA LEU A 187 3.94 -0.72 -13.20
C LEU A 187 4.82 -0.08 -12.12
N GLU A 188 5.18 -0.85 -11.09
CA GLU A 188 6.12 -0.41 -10.05
C GLU A 188 7.48 -0.04 -10.66
N GLU A 189 8.05 -0.90 -11.50
CA GLU A 189 9.32 -0.63 -12.19
C GLU A 189 9.25 0.64 -13.05
N TYR A 190 8.14 0.83 -13.79
CA TYR A 190 7.92 2.04 -14.58
C TYR A 190 7.89 3.31 -13.71
N LEU A 191 7.15 3.28 -12.60
CA LEU A 191 7.00 4.43 -11.71
C LEU A 191 8.32 4.78 -11.01
N ILE A 192 9.07 3.78 -10.54
CA ILE A 192 10.40 3.96 -9.92
C ILE A 192 11.38 4.59 -10.91
N ASN A 193 11.46 4.07 -12.13
CA ASN A 193 12.38 4.57 -13.15
C ASN A 193 12.03 5.99 -13.61
N ARG A 194 10.74 6.33 -13.66
CA ARG A 194 10.29 7.69 -13.97
C ARG A 194 10.68 8.68 -12.88
N ALA A 195 10.55 8.29 -11.61
CA ALA A 195 10.95 9.13 -10.47
C ALA A 195 12.47 9.40 -10.46
N ALA A 196 13.29 8.44 -10.88
CA ALA A 196 14.74 8.60 -10.98
C ALA A 196 15.23 9.48 -12.17
N SER A 197 14.34 9.81 -13.10
CA SER A 197 14.68 10.54 -14.35
C SER A 197 14.35 12.04 -14.31
N ASN A 198 13.79 12.54 -13.20
CA ASN A 198 13.45 13.95 -12.97
C ASN A 198 14.31 14.54 -11.85
#